data_AF-A0AAD7YDR4-F1
#
_entry.id   AF-A0AAD7YDR4-F1
#
_cell.length_a   1.000
_cell.length_b   1.000
_cell.length_c   1.000
_cell.angle_alpha   90.00
_cell.angle_beta   90.00
_cell.angle_gamma   90.00
#
_symmetry.space_group_name_H-M   'P 1'
#
loop_
_entity.id
_entity.type
_entity.pdbx_description
1 polymer ?
#
loop_
_entity_poly.entity_id
_entity_poly.type
_entity_poly.pdbx_seq_one_letter_code
_entity_poly.pdbx_strand_id
1 'polypeptide(L)'
;MDIRSYGNYVLYAYGNHSLPSNVADLHHVAAAMGAAMDDLKRPEAYFYEVGNSANLMYGTSGTALDYSQASGVPFSYRLELPDYRYGFLVPPQYVEHINEETWQGIAVTARLGRFYYRARYSAATTAAPAQS
;
A
#
# COMPACT_ATOMS: atom_id res chain seq x y z
N MET A 1 -1.29 -0.40 7.79
CA MET A 1 -1.94 -1.06 6.64
C MET A 1 -3.35 -1.45 7.05
N ASP A 2 -4.31 -1.23 6.16
CA ASP A 2 -5.72 -1.64 6.26
C ASP A 2 -5.93 -2.76 5.23
N ILE A 3 -6.08 -4.02 5.66
CA ILE A 3 -6.17 -5.17 4.74
C ILE A 3 -7.62 -5.59 4.61
N ARG A 4 -8.14 -5.56 3.39
CA ARG A 4 -9.54 -5.88 3.05
C ARG A 4 -9.61 -6.83 1.86
N SER A 5 -10.81 -7.29 1.56
CA SER A 5 -11.15 -8.00 0.33
C SER A 5 -12.35 -7.28 -0.30
N TYR A 6 -12.50 -7.20 -1.62
CA TYR A 6 -11.70 -7.84 -2.67
C TYR A 6 -11.46 -6.90 -3.86
N GLY A 7 -10.48 -7.23 -4.70
CA GLY A 7 -10.35 -6.63 -6.04
C GLY A 7 -8.95 -6.47 -6.62
N ASN A 8 -7.89 -6.99 -5.98
CA ASN A 8 -6.51 -6.82 -6.42
C ASN A 8 -6.08 -5.34 -6.47
N TYR A 9 -6.22 -4.62 -5.35
CA TYR A 9 -5.81 -3.20 -5.28
C TYR A 9 -4.76 -2.94 -4.20
N VAL A 10 -3.80 -2.08 -4.53
CA VAL A 10 -2.91 -1.40 -3.59
C VAL A 10 -3.23 0.09 -3.60
N LEU A 11 -3.93 0.55 -2.58
CA LEU A 11 -4.48 1.88 -2.53
C LEU A 11 -3.77 2.76 -1.50
N TYR A 12 -3.61 4.03 -1.83
CA TYR A 12 -3.19 5.07 -0.90
C TYR A 12 -4.17 6.24 -0.88
N ALA A 13 -4.08 7.05 0.17
CA ALA A 13 -4.94 8.21 0.42
C ALA A 13 -4.85 9.29 -0.71
N TYR A 14 -5.77 10.24 -0.82
CA TYR A 14 -7.01 10.38 -0.05
C TYR A 14 -8.25 9.92 -0.80
N GLY A 15 -9.29 9.56 -0.05
CA GLY A 15 -10.62 9.19 -0.57
C GLY A 15 -11.39 10.31 -1.27
N ASN A 16 -10.89 11.55 -1.29
CA ASN A 16 -11.57 12.72 -1.89
C ASN A 16 -10.94 13.19 -3.22
N HIS A 17 -10.20 12.32 -3.91
CA HIS A 17 -9.43 12.60 -5.14
C HIS A 17 -8.21 13.52 -4.98
N SER A 18 -7.96 14.06 -3.78
CA SER A 18 -6.72 14.81 -3.51
C SER A 18 -5.54 13.86 -3.29
N LEU A 19 -4.35 14.34 -3.64
CA LEU A 19 -3.11 13.59 -3.46
C LEU A 19 -2.35 14.12 -2.23
N PRO A 20 -1.80 13.24 -1.37
CA PRO A 20 -0.90 13.64 -0.30
C PRO A 20 0.37 14.30 -0.85
N SER A 21 1.01 15.16 -0.06
CA SER A 21 2.25 15.85 -0.45
C SER A 21 3.40 14.90 -0.77
N ASN A 22 3.40 13.69 -0.19
CA ASN A 22 4.40 12.65 -0.44
C ASN A 22 3.93 11.56 -1.42
N VAL A 23 2.99 11.87 -2.33
CA VAL A 23 2.39 10.90 -3.27
C VAL A 23 3.42 10.13 -4.10
N ALA A 24 4.54 10.75 -4.48
CA ALA A 24 5.59 10.06 -5.25
C ALA A 24 6.23 8.91 -4.45
N ASP A 25 6.57 9.15 -3.19
CA ASP A 25 7.10 8.11 -2.29
C ASP A 25 6.04 7.04 -2.01
N LEU A 26 4.79 7.44 -1.79
CA LEU A 26 3.66 6.53 -1.57
C LEU A 26 3.50 5.58 -2.76
N HIS A 27 3.47 6.14 -3.97
CA HIS A 27 3.27 5.38 -5.21
C HIS A 27 4.44 4.45 -5.49
N HIS A 28 5.69 4.89 -5.29
CA HIS A 28 6.86 4.02 -5.46
C HIS A 28 6.79 2.78 -4.57
N VAL A 29 6.50 2.95 -3.27
CA VAL A 29 6.41 1.84 -2.34
C VAL A 29 5.19 0.95 -2.63
N ALA A 30 4.06 1.55 -3.02
CA ALA A 30 2.86 0.81 -3.41
C ALA A 30 3.07 0.00 -4.71
N ALA A 31 3.78 0.55 -5.68
CA ALA A 31 4.11 -0.13 -6.93
C ALA A 31 5.06 -1.32 -6.69
N ALA A 32 6.06 -1.13 -5.82
CA ALA A 32 6.94 -2.22 -5.40
C ALA A 32 6.18 -3.32 -4.64
N MET A 33 5.18 -2.95 -3.83
CA MET A 33 4.29 -3.90 -3.16
C MET A 33 3.46 -4.69 -4.18
N GLY A 34 2.79 -4.01 -5.12
CA GLY A 34 1.98 -4.63 -6.17
C GLY A 34 2.80 -5.58 -7.03
N ALA A 35 3.97 -5.14 -7.50
CA ALA A 35 4.88 -5.97 -8.29
C ALA A 35 5.33 -7.24 -7.55
N ALA A 36 5.67 -7.13 -6.26
CA ALA A 36 6.08 -8.30 -5.47
C ALA A 36 4.95 -9.32 -5.25
N MET A 37 3.71 -8.85 -5.18
CA MET A 37 2.53 -9.73 -5.12
C MET A 37 2.25 -10.34 -6.51
N ASP A 38 2.36 -9.54 -7.57
CA ASP A 38 2.14 -9.97 -8.95
C ASP A 38 3.15 -11.02 -9.42
N ASP A 39 4.39 -10.99 -8.93
CA ASP A 39 5.42 -11.99 -9.22
C ASP A 39 5.05 -13.39 -8.70
N LEU A 40 4.20 -13.47 -7.67
CA LEU A 40 3.75 -14.72 -7.07
C LEU A 40 2.29 -15.05 -7.40
N LYS A 41 1.55 -14.15 -8.02
CA LYS A 41 0.12 -14.34 -8.25
C LYS A 41 -0.13 -15.58 -9.10
N ARG A 42 -1.23 -16.28 -8.83
CA ARG A 42 -1.62 -17.39 -9.72
C ARG A 42 -2.10 -16.86 -11.08
N PRO A 43 -2.04 -17.67 -12.15
CA PRO A 43 -2.50 -17.25 -13.48
C PRO A 43 -3.96 -16.79 -13.52
N GLU A 44 -4.80 -17.29 -12.62
CA GLU A 44 -6.22 -16.94 -12.55
C GLU A 44 -6.48 -15.56 -11.92
N ALA A 45 -5.52 -15.01 -11.18
CA ALA A 45 -5.61 -13.70 -10.55
C ALA A 45 -5.33 -12.56 -11.53
N TYR A 46 -6.04 -11.45 -11.37
CA TYR A 46 -5.68 -10.19 -12.03
C TYR A 46 -4.41 -9.58 -11.44
N PHE A 47 -3.78 -8.70 -12.20
CA PHE A 47 -2.67 -7.88 -11.69
C PHE A 47 -3.18 -6.89 -10.65
N TYR A 48 -2.34 -6.55 -9.68
CA TYR A 48 -2.69 -5.53 -8.69
C TYR A 48 -2.69 -4.12 -9.31
N GLU A 49 -3.81 -3.43 -9.21
CA GLU A 49 -3.90 -2.02 -9.59
C GLU A 49 -3.44 -1.13 -8.43
N VAL A 50 -2.54 -0.19 -8.73
CA VAL A 50 -1.85 0.63 -7.74
C VAL A 50 -2.18 2.10 -7.92
N GLY A 51 -2.72 2.76 -6.89
CA GLY A 51 -3.09 4.16 -7.04
C GLY A 51 -3.81 4.81 -5.87
N ASN A 52 -4.28 6.03 -6.12
CA ASN A 52 -5.13 6.75 -5.19
C ASN A 52 -6.49 6.05 -5.07
N SER A 53 -6.97 5.90 -3.83
CA SER A 53 -8.20 5.16 -3.52
C SER A 53 -9.43 5.69 -4.26
N ALA A 54 -9.60 7.01 -4.33
CA ALA A 54 -10.76 7.62 -5.00
C ALA A 54 -10.69 7.51 -6.52
N ASN A 55 -9.47 7.58 -7.09
CA ASN A 55 -9.26 7.52 -8.53
C ASN A 55 -9.42 6.13 -9.12
N LEU A 56 -9.02 5.08 -8.38
CA LEU A 56 -9.18 3.70 -8.83
C LEU A 56 -10.54 3.09 -8.46
N MET A 57 -11.17 3.57 -7.39
CA MET A 57 -12.47 3.07 -6.96
C MET A 57 -13.54 4.16 -7.08
N TYR A 58 -13.85 4.81 -5.96
CA TYR A 58 -14.88 5.83 -5.84
C TYR A 58 -14.57 6.74 -4.64
N GLY A 59 -15.15 7.94 -4.65
CA GLY A 59 -14.98 8.90 -3.55
C GLY A 59 -15.46 8.35 -2.20
N THR A 60 -14.63 8.46 -1.17
CA THR A 60 -14.90 8.02 0.20
C THR A 60 -14.44 9.05 1.24
N SER A 61 -15.00 8.96 2.45
CA SER A 61 -14.62 9.81 3.59
C SER A 61 -14.61 9.00 4.89
N GLY A 62 -13.88 9.47 5.90
CA GLY A 62 -13.85 8.83 7.23
C GLY A 62 -13.12 7.49 7.26
N THR A 63 -12.25 7.23 6.29
CA THR A 63 -11.55 5.96 6.19
C THR A 63 -10.31 5.90 7.09
N ALA A 64 -9.95 4.71 7.58
CA ALA A 64 -8.72 4.51 8.36
C ALA A 64 -7.46 4.90 7.57
N LEU A 65 -7.47 4.64 6.26
CA LEU A 65 -6.45 5.04 5.31
C LEU A 65 -6.19 6.56 5.36
N ASP A 66 -7.27 7.35 5.21
CA ASP A 66 -7.20 8.82 5.20
C ASP A 66 -6.81 9.38 6.57
N TYR A 67 -7.41 8.85 7.64
CA TYR A 67 -7.09 9.28 9.01
C TYR A 67 -5.61 9.05 9.35
N SER A 68 -5.07 7.88 9.02
CA SER A 68 -3.68 7.56 9.26
C SER A 68 -2.74 8.47 8.45
N GLN A 69 -3.08 8.74 7.18
CA GLN A 69 -2.29 9.66 6.35
C GLN A 69 -2.31 11.09 6.92
N ALA A 70 -3.50 11.58 7.31
CA ALA A 70 -3.67 12.92 7.87
C ALA A 70 -2.99 13.08 9.25
N SER A 71 -2.87 11.99 10.01
CA SER A 71 -2.18 11.97 11.31
C SER A 71 -0.65 11.94 11.20
N GLY A 72 -0.09 11.97 9.98
CA GLY A 72 1.35 12.04 9.74
C GLY A 72 2.04 10.69 9.56
N VAL A 73 1.30 9.58 9.42
CA VAL A 73 1.91 8.31 8.99
C VAL A 73 2.30 8.43 7.52
N PRO A 74 3.59 8.34 7.16
CA PRO A 74 4.04 8.63 5.80
C PRO A 74 3.63 7.58 4.77
N PHE A 75 3.37 6.35 5.21
CA PHE A 75 3.08 5.21 4.36
C PHE A 75 1.81 4.51 4.83
N SER A 76 0.66 5.10 4.50
CA SER A 76 -0.66 4.55 4.77
C SER A 76 -1.20 3.85 3.52
N TYR A 77 -1.51 2.56 3.63
CA TYR A 77 -1.99 1.74 2.50
C TYR A 77 -3.22 0.93 2.89
N ARG A 78 -4.10 0.75 1.90
CA ARG A 78 -5.17 -0.23 1.91
C ARG A 78 -4.90 -1.30 0.85
N LEU A 79 -5.06 -2.56 1.23
CA LEU A 79 -5.08 -3.69 0.31
C LEU A 79 -6.51 -4.15 0.08
N GLU A 80 -6.85 -4.45 -1.17
CA GLU A 80 -8.01 -5.25 -1.54
C GLU A 80 -7.50 -6.55 -2.14
N LEU A 81 -7.61 -7.65 -1.40
CA LEU A 81 -7.05 -8.96 -1.76
C LEU A 81 -7.72 -9.58 -3.01
N PRO A 82 -7.10 -10.59 -3.65
CA PRO A 82 -7.66 -11.25 -4.82
C PRO A 82 -8.93 -12.03 -4.45
N ASP A 83 -9.91 -12.02 -5.35
CA ASP A 83 -11.12 -12.83 -5.20
C ASP A 83 -11.17 -14.06 -6.09
N TYR A 84 -10.30 -14.16 -7.10
CA TYR A 84 -10.36 -15.21 -8.12
C TYR A 84 -11.75 -15.34 -8.78
N ARG A 85 -12.48 -14.22 -8.92
CA ARG A 85 -13.88 -14.14 -9.41
C ARG A 85 -14.94 -14.74 -8.49
N TYR A 86 -14.62 -14.97 -7.22
CA TYR A 86 -15.58 -15.45 -6.21
C TYR A 86 -16.10 -14.33 -5.29
N GLY A 87 -15.71 -13.07 -5.53
CA GLY A 87 -15.98 -11.96 -4.62
C GLY A 87 -15.50 -12.26 -3.19
N PHE A 88 -16.41 -12.16 -2.21
CA PHE A 88 -16.09 -12.45 -0.81
C PHE A 88 -16.03 -13.95 -0.46
N LEU A 89 -16.49 -14.85 -1.34
CA LEU A 89 -16.64 -16.28 -1.06
C LEU A 89 -15.52 -17.10 -1.71
N VAL A 90 -14.27 -16.67 -1.50
CA VAL A 90 -13.09 -17.34 -2.06
C VAL A 90 -12.94 -18.76 -1.50
N PRO A 91 -12.77 -19.80 -2.35
CA PRO A 91 -12.57 -21.16 -1.89
C PRO A 91 -11.32 -21.31 -0.99
N PRO A 92 -11.38 -22.12 0.08
CA PRO A 92 -10.27 -22.28 1.03
C PRO A 92 -8.92 -22.65 0.40
N GLN A 93 -8.94 -23.35 -0.74
CA GLN A 93 -7.73 -23.74 -1.48
C GLN A 93 -6.89 -22.57 -1.99
N TYR A 94 -7.42 -21.34 -2.03
CA TYR A 94 -6.67 -20.14 -2.43
C TYR A 94 -6.10 -19.37 -1.23
N VAL A 95 -6.55 -19.64 0.00
CA VAL A 95 -6.22 -18.83 1.18
C VAL A 95 -4.73 -18.83 1.47
N GLU A 96 -4.09 -20.00 1.43
CA GLU A 96 -2.65 -20.12 1.66
C GLU A 96 -1.85 -19.32 0.64
N HIS A 97 -2.20 -19.43 -0.64
CA HIS A 97 -1.56 -18.66 -1.72
C HIS A 97 -1.75 -17.15 -1.53
N ILE A 98 -2.98 -16.68 -1.22
CA ILE A 98 -3.25 -15.26 -0.95
C ILE A 98 -2.36 -14.75 0.19
N ASN A 99 -2.21 -15.54 1.26
CA ASN A 99 -1.36 -15.17 2.39
C ASN A 99 0.11 -15.04 1.97
N GLU A 100 0.61 -15.98 1.17
CA GLU A 100 2.00 -15.99 0.70
C GLU A 100 2.32 -14.77 -0.19
N GLU A 101 1.50 -14.49 -1.20
CA GLU A 101 1.71 -13.33 -2.08
C GLU A 101 1.59 -12.02 -1.27
N THR A 102 0.56 -11.89 -0.42
CA THR A 102 0.33 -10.69 0.40
C THR A 102 1.50 -10.43 1.34
N TRP A 103 2.06 -11.49 1.92
CA TRP A 103 3.21 -11.38 2.81
C TRP A 103 4.46 -10.82 2.09
N GLN A 104 4.70 -11.17 0.84
CA GLN A 104 5.81 -10.58 0.07
C GLN A 104 5.62 -9.09 -0.15
N GLY A 105 4.40 -8.66 -0.49
CA GLY A 105 4.06 -7.24 -0.59
C GLY A 105 4.31 -6.48 0.72
N ILE A 106 3.85 -7.05 1.84
CA ILE A 106 4.08 -6.48 3.18
C ILE A 106 5.58 -6.38 3.49
N ALA A 107 6.34 -7.43 3.20
CA ALA A 107 7.77 -7.48 3.48
C ALA A 107 8.55 -6.42 2.68
N VAL A 108 8.26 -6.25 1.38
CA VAL A 108 8.86 -5.19 0.55
C VAL A 108 8.50 -3.81 1.08
N THR A 109 7.24 -3.60 1.46
CA THR A 109 6.79 -2.32 2.02
C THR A 109 7.49 -1.99 3.33
N ALA A 110 7.67 -2.96 4.22
CA ALA A 110 8.41 -2.77 5.47
C ALA A 110 9.88 -2.41 5.22
N ARG A 111 10.54 -3.09 4.26
CA ARG A 111 11.93 -2.81 3.88
C ARG A 111 12.08 -1.39 3.32
N LEU A 112 11.20 -0.99 2.40
CA LEU A 112 11.22 0.36 1.81
C LEU A 112 10.83 1.43 2.83
N GLY A 113 9.82 1.18 3.67
CA GLY A 113 9.46 2.07 4.77
C GLY A 113 10.63 2.36 5.70
N ARG A 114 11.41 1.32 6.04
CA ARG A 114 12.65 1.47 6.82
C ARG A 114 13.73 2.25 6.06
N PHE A 115 13.88 2.03 4.75
CA PHE A 115 14.81 2.79 3.92
C PHE A 115 14.49 4.29 3.95
N TYR A 116 13.24 4.66 3.68
CA TYR A 116 12.79 6.05 3.68
C TYR A 116 12.88 6.70 5.07
N TYR A 117 12.54 5.96 6.13
CA TYR A 117 12.72 6.42 7.49
C TYR A 117 14.18 6.82 7.75
N ARG A 118 15.13 5.95 7.42
CA ARG A 118 16.57 6.20 7.62
C ARG A 118 17.08 7.38 6.79
N ALA A 119 16.62 7.52 5.54
CA ALA A 119 16.99 8.63 4.68
C ALA A 119 16.55 9.98 5.27
N ARG A 120 15.31 10.07 5.80
CA ARG A 120 14.81 11.28 6.45
C ARG A 120 15.59 11.64 7.71
N TYR A 121 15.90 10.65 8.55
CA TYR A 121 16.72 10.88 9.75
C TYR A 121 18.12 11.37 9.42
N SER A 122 18.78 10.75 8.45
CA SER A 122 20.15 11.14 8.05
C SER A 122 20.21 12.55 7.49
N ALA A 123 19.20 12.94 6.69
CA ALA A 123 19.07 14.30 6.17
C ALA A 123 18.84 15.32 7.29
N ALA A 124 18.00 15.01 8.28
CA ALA A 124 17.74 15.88 9.43
C ALA A 124 18.99 16.08 10.30
N THR A 125 19.79 15.03 10.52
CA THR A 125 21.06 15.14 11.28
C THR A 125 22.09 16.01 10.56
N THR A 126 22.14 15.94 9.23
CA THR A 126 23.08 16.74 8.42
C THR A 126 22.67 18.23 8.37
N ALA A 127 21.38 18.53 8.51
CA ALA A 127 20.85 19.90 8.48
C ALA A 127 20.88 20.63 9.83
N ALA A 128 21.24 19.96 10.94
CA ALA A 128 21.36 20.62 12.24
C ALA A 128 22.64 21.48 12.28
N PRO A 129 22.57 22.77 12.70
CA PRO A 129 23.76 23.60 12.79
C PRO A 129 24.74 23.03 13.81
N ALA A 130 26.03 23.02 13.48
CA ALA A 130 27.08 22.70 14.43
C ALA A 130 26.94 23.65 15.62
N GLN A 131 26.68 23.10 16.82
CA GLN A 131 26.65 23.89 18.04
C GLN A 131 28.06 24.46 18.26
N SER A 132 28.16 25.80 18.17
CA SER A 132 29.36 26.59 18.45
C SER A 132 29.49 26.92 19.92
#